data_AF-A0A438IFA1-F1
#
_entry.id   AF-A0A438IFA1-F1
#
_cell.length_a   1.000
_cell.length_b   1.000
_cell.length_c   1.000
_cell.angle_alpha   90.00
_cell.angle_beta   90.00
_cell.angle_gamma   90.00
#
_symmetry.space_group_name_H-M   'P 1'
#
loop_
_entity.id
_entity.type
_entity.pdbx_description
1 polymer ?
#
loop_
_entity_poly.entity_id
_entity_poly.type
_entity_poly.pdbx_seq_one_letter_code
_entity_poly.pdbx_strand_id
1 'polypeptide(L)'
;MASKKTVSSARVSEAGEKAIDKLDVKEFRERFCIPNDVSIELVNKEAAMPTEKGEEKVILFTKEQFNAGLRFPLPALFKEFLHFSQVPPIFIHPNLVRVLMGCSIINMLYSLDLTLLEVFFVYSLKKA
;
A
#
# COMPACT_ATOMS: atom_id res chain seq x y z
N MET A 1 -0.45 -50.33 9.04
CA MET A 1 -0.80 -49.29 10.03
C MET A 1 0.13 -48.10 9.81
N ALA A 2 -0.35 -47.02 9.19
CA ALA A 2 0.47 -45.86 8.85
C ALA A 2 0.21 -44.73 9.86
N SER A 3 1.28 -44.26 10.51
CA SER A 3 1.23 -43.24 11.56
C SER A 3 0.91 -41.86 10.96
N LYS A 4 -0.16 -41.24 11.47
CA LYS A 4 -0.64 -39.93 11.04
C LYS A 4 0.17 -38.85 11.77
N LYS A 5 1.07 -38.15 11.06
CA LYS A 5 1.76 -36.97 11.60
C LYS A 5 0.76 -35.81 11.71
N THR A 6 0.39 -35.48 12.94
CA THR A 6 -0.38 -34.28 13.28
C THR A 6 0.51 -33.05 13.08
N VAL A 7 0.22 -32.26 12.04
CA VAL A 7 0.77 -30.91 11.91
C VAL A 7 0.02 -30.02 12.87
N SER A 8 0.71 -29.58 13.93
CA SER A 8 0.21 -28.61 14.88
C SER A 8 0.13 -27.24 14.20
N SER A 9 -1.10 -26.78 13.93
CA SER A 9 -1.35 -25.39 13.58
C SER A 9 -1.28 -24.57 14.87
N ALA A 10 -0.16 -23.87 15.06
CA ALA A 10 -0.04 -22.87 16.10
C ALA A 10 -1.04 -21.74 15.79
N ARG A 11 -2.10 -21.64 16.58
CA ARG A 11 -2.99 -20.48 16.55
C ARG A 11 -2.18 -19.27 16.99
N VAL A 12 -1.83 -18.43 16.01
CA VAL A 12 -1.33 -17.07 16.28
C VAL A 12 -2.38 -16.40 17.14
N SER A 13 -1.97 -16.01 18.34
CA SER A 13 -2.81 -15.37 19.33
C SER A 13 -3.33 -14.07 18.73
N GLU A 14 -4.63 -14.00 18.48
CA GLU A 14 -5.32 -12.80 18.02
C GLU A 14 -5.43 -11.81 19.21
N ALA A 15 -4.30 -11.23 19.59
CA ALA A 15 -4.29 -9.96 20.28
C ALA A 15 -4.81 -8.95 19.26
N GLY A 16 -6.07 -8.53 19.41
CA GLY A 16 -6.75 -7.69 18.43
C GLY A 16 -5.85 -6.54 17.97
N GLU A 17 -5.46 -6.57 16.69
CA GLU A 17 -4.56 -5.55 16.14
C GLU A 17 -5.19 -4.17 16.37
N LYS A 18 -4.42 -3.24 16.93
CA LYS A 18 -4.88 -1.87 17.12
C LYS A 18 -5.33 -1.28 15.79
N ALA A 19 -6.44 -0.54 15.80
CA ALA A 19 -6.89 0.22 14.64
C ALA A 19 -5.80 1.21 14.19
N ILE A 20 -5.64 1.43 12.89
CA ILE A 20 -4.61 2.35 12.36
C ILE A 20 -4.70 3.73 12.99
N ASP A 21 -5.91 4.22 13.27
CA ASP A 21 -6.12 5.53 13.89
C ASP A 21 -5.57 5.67 15.30
N LYS A 22 -5.23 4.56 15.94
CA LYS A 22 -4.67 4.51 17.30
C LYS A 22 -3.20 4.10 17.33
N LEU A 23 -2.58 3.89 16.16
CA LEU A 23 -1.16 3.55 16.09
C LEU A 23 -0.32 4.81 16.34
N ASP A 24 0.72 4.65 17.15
CA ASP A 24 1.79 5.63 17.18
C ASP A 24 2.73 5.47 15.96
N VAL A 25 3.68 6.40 15.80
CA VAL A 25 4.61 6.40 14.65
C VAL A 25 5.46 5.13 14.58
N LYS A 26 5.86 4.57 15.73
CA LYS A 26 6.70 3.37 15.80
C LYS A 26 5.88 2.14 15.41
N GLU A 27 4.70 1.98 15.98
CA GLU A 27 3.77 0.90 15.65
C GLU A 27 3.35 0.95 14.17
N PHE A 28 3.10 2.15 13.63
CA PHE A 28 2.78 2.33 12.22
C PHE A 28 3.95 1.91 11.31
N ARG A 29 5.18 2.33 11.65
CA ARG A 29 6.39 1.96 10.92
C ARG A 29 6.58 0.44 10.87
N GLU A 30 6.50 -0.22 12.02
CA GLU A 30 6.67 -1.67 12.14
C GLU A 30 5.59 -2.40 11.35
N ARG A 31 4.33 -1.98 11.48
CA ARG A 31 3.19 -2.61 10.82
C ARG A 31 3.24 -2.51 9.29
N PHE A 32 3.70 -1.38 8.75
CA PHE A 32 3.72 -1.11 7.30
C PHE A 32 5.09 -1.22 6.64
N CYS A 33 6.09 -1.72 7.37
CA CYS A 33 7.45 -1.95 6.88
C CYS A 33 8.13 -0.68 6.34
N ILE A 34 7.95 0.45 7.02
CA ILE A 34 8.51 1.73 6.55
C ILE A 34 10.01 1.82 6.90
N PRO A 35 10.91 2.02 5.92
CA PRO A 35 12.35 2.13 6.15
C PRO A 35 12.74 3.29 7.08
N ASN A 36 13.73 3.09 7.96
CA ASN A 36 14.13 4.04 9.00
C ASN A 36 14.61 5.41 8.48
N ASP A 37 15.08 5.44 7.24
CA ASP A 37 15.48 6.64 6.50
C ASP A 37 14.30 7.49 5.99
N VAL A 38 13.06 6.98 6.09
CA VAL A 38 11.84 7.72 5.78
C VAL A 38 11.26 8.33 7.05
N SER A 39 11.13 9.66 7.11
CA SER A 39 10.42 10.38 8.17
C SER A 39 8.90 10.20 8.03
N ILE A 40 8.21 9.99 9.15
CA ILE A 40 6.75 9.76 9.19
C ILE A 40 6.12 10.79 10.12
N GLU A 41 5.10 11.49 9.63
CA GLU A 41 4.21 12.32 10.43
C GLU A 41 2.77 11.82 10.26
N LEU A 42 2.10 11.53 11.37
CA LEU A 42 0.70 11.05 11.36
C LEU A 42 -0.23 12.25 11.55
N VAL A 43 -0.83 12.72 10.45
CA VAL A 43 -1.73 13.89 10.43
C VAL A 43 -3.20 13.44 10.36
N ASN A 44 -4.12 14.20 10.97
CA ASN A 44 -5.56 13.93 10.85
C ASN A 44 -6.13 14.47 9.52
N LYS A 45 -7.07 13.73 8.92
CA LYS A 45 -7.58 13.96 7.56
C LYS A 45 -8.23 15.33 7.38
N GLU A 46 -8.99 15.82 8.37
CA GLU A 46 -9.60 17.16 8.33
C GLU A 46 -8.58 18.31 8.32
N ALA A 47 -7.37 18.09 8.84
CA ALA A 47 -6.32 19.11 8.92
C ALA A 47 -5.38 19.11 7.70
N ALA A 48 -5.46 18.08 6.85
CA ALA A 48 -4.46 17.78 5.82
C ALA A 48 -4.89 18.23 4.41
N MET A 49 -5.56 19.37 4.28
CA MET A 49 -5.73 19.98 2.95
C MET A 49 -4.36 20.51 2.50
N PRO A 50 -3.80 20.03 1.37
CA PRO A 50 -2.55 20.55 0.86
C PRO A 50 -2.76 22.02 0.49
N THR A 51 -2.32 22.92 1.36
CA THR A 51 -2.27 24.35 1.06
C THR A 51 -1.06 24.57 0.17
N GLU A 52 -1.26 25.19 -0.99
CA GLU A 52 -0.30 25.28 -2.10
C GLU A 52 1.00 26.05 -1.80
N LYS A 53 1.29 26.37 -0.54
CA LYS A 53 2.51 27.09 -0.17
C LYS A 53 3.60 26.08 0.13
N GLY A 54 4.38 25.82 -0.91
CA GLY A 54 5.54 24.96 -0.87
C GLY A 54 6.48 25.31 0.27
N GLU A 55 6.85 24.28 1.02
CA GLU A 55 8.13 24.10 1.71
C GLU A 55 8.04 22.77 2.48
N GLU A 56 8.35 21.67 1.78
CA GLU A 56 9.02 20.44 2.24
C GLU A 56 8.66 19.28 1.30
N LYS A 57 9.60 18.35 1.11
CA LYS A 57 9.44 17.14 0.28
C LYS A 57 8.51 16.12 0.95
N VAL A 58 7.33 16.55 1.36
CA VAL A 58 6.34 15.73 2.07
C VAL A 58 5.36 15.16 1.06
N ILE A 59 5.17 13.84 1.14
CA ILE A 59 4.18 13.13 0.34
C ILE A 59 3.08 12.64 1.27
N LEU A 60 1.85 13.08 1.02
CA LEU A 60 0.69 12.70 1.82
C LEU A 60 0.04 11.42 1.27
N PHE A 61 -0.24 10.49 2.18
CA PHE A 61 -0.99 9.28 1.93
C PHE A 61 -2.15 9.19 2.92
N THR A 62 -3.24 8.54 2.52
CA THR A 62 -4.33 8.27 3.46
C THR A 62 -4.10 6.94 4.18
N LYS A 63 -4.61 6.81 5.42
CA LYS A 63 -4.53 5.57 6.19
C LYS A 63 -5.21 4.40 5.48
N GLU A 64 -6.26 4.68 4.72
CA GLU A 64 -7.01 3.69 3.94
C GLU A 64 -6.17 3.07 2.82
N GLN A 65 -5.17 3.77 2.30
CA GLN A 65 -4.26 3.23 1.28
C GLN A 65 -3.34 2.15 1.86
N PHE A 66 -2.88 2.33 3.09
CA PHE A 66 -2.13 1.31 3.82
C PHE A 66 -3.02 0.10 4.18
N ASN A 67 -4.28 0.33 4.54
CA ASN A 67 -5.28 -0.74 4.67
C ASN A 67 -5.56 -1.47 3.34
N ALA A 68 -5.45 -0.76 2.22
CA ALA A 68 -5.56 -1.33 0.88
C ALA A 68 -4.31 -2.11 0.43
N GLY A 69 -3.31 -2.23 1.31
CA GLY A 69 -2.13 -3.06 1.07
C GLY A 69 -0.91 -2.28 0.59
N LEU A 70 -0.94 -0.94 0.58
CA LEU A 70 0.26 -0.15 0.30
C LEU A 70 1.37 -0.50 1.31
N ARG A 71 2.57 -0.80 0.81
CA ARG A 71 3.75 -1.14 1.61
C ARG A 71 4.99 -0.45 1.05
N PHE A 72 5.97 -0.25 1.92
CA PHE A 72 7.29 0.24 1.53
C PHE A 72 8.31 -0.91 1.43
N PRO A 73 9.34 -0.78 0.55
CA PRO A 73 9.48 0.27 -0.47
C PRO A 73 8.37 0.18 -1.53
N LEU A 74 7.99 1.33 -2.12
CA LEU A 74 6.89 1.38 -3.09
C LEU A 74 7.17 0.47 -4.30
N PRO A 75 6.22 -0.40 -4.69
CA PRO A 75 6.39 -1.24 -5.87
C PRO A 75 6.64 -0.45 -7.16
N ALA A 76 7.36 -1.05 -8.11
CA ALA A 76 7.73 -0.42 -9.38
C ALA A 76 6.51 0.12 -10.14
N LEU A 77 5.46 -0.69 -10.29
CA LEU A 77 4.21 -0.30 -10.93
C LEU A 77 3.51 0.88 -10.24
N PHE A 78 3.55 0.93 -8.91
CA PHE A 78 2.97 2.04 -8.17
C PHE A 78 3.76 3.33 -8.40
N LYS A 79 5.09 3.26 -8.41
CA LYS A 79 5.96 4.40 -8.74
C LYS A 79 5.72 4.90 -10.18
N GLU A 80 5.61 3.98 -11.12
CA GLU A 80 5.29 4.30 -12.52
C GLU A 80 3.92 4.99 -12.63
N PHE A 81 2.91 4.51 -11.90
CA PHE A 81 1.59 5.15 -11.82
C PHE A 81 1.66 6.59 -11.30
N LEU A 82 2.39 6.83 -10.22
CA LEU A 82 2.56 8.18 -9.67
C LEU A 82 3.25 9.11 -10.66
N HIS A 83 4.32 8.63 -11.32
CA HIS A 83 5.05 9.39 -12.32
C HIS A 83 4.18 9.71 -13.54
N PHE A 84 3.42 8.74 -14.03
CA PHE A 84 2.55 8.89 -15.20
C PHE A 84 1.37 9.82 -14.94
N SER A 85 0.65 9.62 -13.82
CA SER A 85 -0.56 10.37 -13.51
C SER A 85 -0.29 11.80 -13.05
N GLN A 86 0.88 12.05 -12.44
CA GLN A 86 1.21 13.29 -11.73
C GLN A 86 0.17 13.67 -10.66
N VAL A 87 -0.65 12.71 -10.22
CA VAL A 87 -1.65 12.90 -9.18
C VAL A 87 -1.01 12.67 -7.81
N PRO A 88 -1.16 13.60 -6.84
CA PRO A 88 -0.67 13.37 -5.49
C PRO A 88 -1.29 12.11 -4.87
N PRO A 89 -0.52 11.27 -4.14
CA PRO A 89 -1.02 9.98 -3.67
C PRO A 89 -2.29 10.08 -2.83
N ILE A 90 -2.47 11.12 -2.01
CA ILE A 90 -3.67 11.35 -1.20
C ILE A 90 -5.00 11.29 -2.00
N PHE A 91 -4.98 11.62 -3.30
CA PHE A 91 -6.17 11.58 -4.15
C PHE A 91 -6.43 10.22 -4.80
N ILE A 92 -5.53 9.24 -4.60
CA ILE A 92 -5.67 7.90 -5.16
C ILE A 92 -6.66 7.09 -4.33
N HIS A 93 -7.72 6.60 -5.00
CA HIS A 93 -8.71 5.77 -4.33
C HIS A 93 -8.11 4.44 -3.84
N PRO A 94 -8.43 3.96 -2.63
CA PRO A 94 -7.87 2.71 -2.08
C PRO A 94 -8.05 1.47 -2.97
N ASN A 95 -9.12 1.40 -3.76
CA ASN A 95 -9.29 0.30 -4.72
C ASN A 95 -8.23 0.29 -5.83
N LEU A 96 -7.79 1.45 -6.30
CA LEU A 96 -6.71 1.52 -7.29
C LEU A 96 -5.39 1.03 -6.67
N VAL A 97 -5.15 1.38 -5.39
CA VAL A 97 -4.02 0.84 -4.63
C VAL A 97 -4.07 -0.68 -4.59
N ARG A 98 -5.21 -1.30 -4.26
CA ARG A 98 -5.36 -2.77 -4.24
C ARG A 98 -5.01 -3.41 -5.58
N VAL A 99 -5.49 -2.82 -6.69
CA VAL A 99 -5.19 -3.31 -8.04
C VAL A 99 -3.69 -3.25 -8.32
N LEU A 100 -3.07 -2.09 -8.12
CA LEU A 100 -1.64 -1.90 -8.37
C LEU A 100 -0.77 -2.80 -7.47
N MET A 101 -1.14 -2.98 -6.21
CA MET A 101 -0.46 -3.90 -5.29
C MET A 101 -0.60 -5.36 -5.74
N GLY A 102 -1.81 -5.78 -6.13
CA GLY A 102 -2.06 -7.12 -6.66
C GLY A 102 -1.25 -7.39 -7.93
N CYS A 103 -1.28 -6.47 -8.89
CA CYS A 103 -0.48 -6.55 -10.10
C CYS A 103 1.02 -6.59 -9.79
N SER A 104 1.49 -5.83 -8.80
CA SER A 104 2.90 -5.82 -8.39
C SER A 104 3.35 -7.18 -7.83
N ILE A 105 2.51 -7.82 -7.01
CA ILE A 105 2.78 -9.15 -6.45
C ILE A 105 2.80 -10.20 -7.57
N ILE A 106 1.81 -10.18 -8.48
CA ILE A 106 1.77 -11.09 -9.62
C ILE A 106 3.00 -10.88 -10.52
N ASN A 107 3.37 -9.62 -10.79
CA ASN A 107 4.55 -9.30 -11.59
C ASN A 107 5.83 -9.88 -10.97
N MET A 108 5.99 -9.75 -9.65
CA MET A 108 7.11 -10.34 -8.90
C MET A 108 7.09 -11.88 -8.94
N LEU A 109 5.94 -12.51 -8.67
CA LEU A 109 5.83 -13.96 -8.56
C LEU A 109 6.09 -14.68 -9.89
N TYR A 110 5.70 -14.07 -11.00
CA TYR A 110 5.76 -14.69 -12.33
C TYR A 110 6.79 -14.05 -13.27
N SER A 111 7.52 -13.01 -12.82
CA SER A 111 8.53 -12.31 -13.64
C SER A 111 7.99 -11.88 -15.01
N LEU A 112 6.84 -11.21 -14.99
CA LEU A 112 6.06 -10.91 -16.20
C LEU A 112 6.51 -9.62 -16.91
N ASP A 113 7.35 -8.81 -16.28
CA ASP A 113 7.74 -7.47 -16.73
C ASP A 113 6.53 -6.57 -17.05
N LEU A 114 5.45 -6.72 -16.26
CA LEU A 114 4.23 -5.92 -16.44
C LEU A 114 4.53 -4.43 -16.38
N THR A 115 3.98 -3.71 -17.36
CA THR A 115 4.01 -2.25 -17.45
C THR A 115 2.68 -1.66 -17.00
N LEU A 116 2.69 -0.37 -16.63
CA LEU A 116 1.45 0.33 -16.29
C LEU A 116 0.43 0.35 -17.45
N LEU A 117 0.92 0.44 -18.70
CA LEU A 117 0.06 0.49 -19.87
C LEU A 117 -0.73 -0.80 -20.06
N GLU A 118 -0.11 -1.96 -19.82
CA GLU A 118 -0.80 -3.26 -19.89
C GLU A 118 -1.86 -3.38 -18.80
N VAL A 119 -1.57 -2.91 -17.58
CA VAL A 119 -2.56 -2.85 -16.50
C VAL A 119 -3.75 -1.98 -16.91
N PHE A 120 -3.50 -0.78 -17.46
CA PHE A 120 -4.57 0.07 -17.96
C PHE A 120 -5.32 -0.55 -19.12
N PHE A 121 -4.65 -1.25 -20.04
CA PHE A 121 -5.31 -1.91 -21.16
C PHE A 121 -6.31 -2.97 -20.68
N VAL A 122 -5.92 -3.80 -19.71
CA VAL A 122 -6.78 -4.85 -19.13
C VAL A 122 -7.94 -4.25 -18.34
N TYR A 123 -7.69 -3.19 -17.54
CA TYR A 123 -8.72 -2.61 -16.68
C TYR A 123 -9.60 -1.55 -17.36
N SER A 124 -9.19 -1.02 -18.51
CA SER A 124 -10.00 -0.11 -19.34
C SER A 124 -11.07 -0.84 -20.14
N LEU A 125 -11.60 -1.98 -19.64
CA LEU A 125 -12.67 -2.73 -20.27
C LEU A 125 -13.73 -1.73 -20.75
N LYS A 126 -13.87 -1.71 -22.09
CA LYS A 126 -14.70 -0.77 -22.84
C LYS A 126 -16.03 -0.56 -22.12
N LYS A 127 -16.47 0.70 -22.07
CA LYS A 127 -17.88 1.05 -21.86
C LYS A 127 -18.74 0.08 -22.69
N ALA A 128 -19.47 -0.80 -22.00
CA ALA A 128 -20.59 -1.51 -22.60
C ALA A 128 -21.71 -0.50 -22.90
#